data_AF-A0A6B0V7I2-F1
#
_entry.id   AF-A0A6B0V7I2-F1
#
_cell.length_a   1.000
_cell.length_b   1.000
_cell.length_c   1.000
_cell.angle_alpha   90.00
_cell.angle_beta   90.00
_cell.angle_gamma   90.00
#
_symmetry.space_group_name_H-M   'P 1'
#
loop_
_entity.id
_entity.type
_entity.pdbx_description
1 polymer ?
#
loop_
_entity_poly.entity_id
_entity_poly.type
_entity_poly.pdbx_seq_one_letter_code
_entity_poly.pdbx_strand_id
1 'polypeptide(L)'
;ASERRNDLGEGPHWDCRSSTLIYNDGIRGEILRFDPQSKTETEIIRVDGEIGNMIPYVEDNRKLMVCMENGVYKLDLDTREQTLLAEMLDPDSPVRTRINDGKCDAKGRLWAGTMPRLFHNENARGVNNFYCYSKGKVTLKMPQISLSNGIAWTSDNRTMFYNDSVPGTTYVFDFDVDTGDISNRRVFIDFSMPGYEHLGLPDGMTIDVNDKIWMACFGDGSIIQVDPETAKILNTVKVPAKYTTSCCFGGKNYDVLYVTSASFMKDATQPGDGLLYQVTELGVKGKAAFEFAG
;
A
#
# COMPACT_ATOMS: atom_id res chain seq x y z
N ALA A 1 -4.71 -6.14 -18.51
CA ALA A 1 -4.77 -4.78 -17.93
C ALA A 1 -6.22 -4.33 -17.92
N SER A 2 -6.60 -3.40 -17.04
CA SER A 2 -7.86 -2.66 -17.13
C SER A 2 -7.85 -1.69 -18.31
N GLU A 3 -9.01 -1.11 -18.63
CA GLU A 3 -9.13 -0.04 -19.62
C GLU A 3 -8.97 1.36 -18.99
N ARG A 4 -9.33 1.48 -17.70
CA ARG A 4 -9.27 2.76 -16.98
C ARG A 4 -7.84 3.14 -16.64
N ARG A 5 -7.49 4.38 -17.01
CA ARG A 5 -6.24 5.04 -16.61
C ARG A 5 -6.45 5.88 -15.34
N ASN A 6 -5.62 5.61 -14.34
CA ASN A 6 -5.60 6.28 -13.04
C ASN A 6 -4.42 7.26 -12.97
N ASP A 7 -4.64 8.43 -12.37
CA ASP A 7 -3.56 9.38 -12.14
C ASP A 7 -2.58 8.78 -11.14
N LEU A 8 -3.08 8.25 -10.01
CA LEU A 8 -2.31 7.49 -9.02
C LEU A 8 -3.12 6.27 -8.55
N GLY A 9 -3.04 5.16 -9.29
CA GLY A 9 -3.65 3.90 -8.86
C GLY A 9 -2.93 3.36 -7.62
N GLU A 10 -3.62 3.09 -6.52
CA GLU A 10 -3.00 2.73 -5.24
C GLU A 10 -3.83 1.78 -4.36
N GLY A 11 -3.19 1.27 -3.30
CA GLY A 11 -3.83 0.53 -2.21
C GLY A 11 -4.64 -0.72 -2.62
N PRO A 12 -4.19 -1.55 -3.59
CA PRO A 12 -4.99 -2.69 -4.05
C PRO A 12 -5.28 -3.67 -2.90
N HIS A 13 -6.55 -4.00 -2.73
CA HIS A 13 -7.06 -4.94 -1.72
C HIS A 13 -8.02 -5.94 -2.39
N TRP A 14 -7.68 -7.23 -2.31
CA TRP A 14 -8.56 -8.28 -2.83
C TRP A 14 -9.67 -8.62 -1.83
N ASP A 15 -10.91 -8.33 -2.20
CA ASP A 15 -12.10 -8.67 -1.42
C ASP A 15 -12.64 -10.04 -1.86
N CYS A 16 -12.39 -11.06 -1.04
CA CYS A 16 -12.82 -12.42 -1.34
C CYS A 16 -14.34 -12.62 -1.23
N ARG A 17 -15.05 -11.78 -0.46
CA ARG A 17 -16.50 -11.89 -0.25
C ARG A 17 -17.26 -11.60 -1.54
N SER A 18 -16.81 -10.61 -2.31
CA SER A 18 -17.35 -10.28 -3.63
C SER A 18 -16.52 -10.81 -4.80
N SER A 19 -15.34 -11.40 -4.55
CA SER A 19 -14.38 -11.81 -5.58
C SER A 19 -13.99 -10.66 -6.52
N THR A 20 -13.77 -9.47 -5.96
CA THR A 20 -13.40 -8.26 -6.68
C THR A 20 -12.14 -7.64 -6.08
N LEU A 21 -11.43 -6.84 -6.87
CA LEU A 21 -10.37 -5.97 -6.35
C LEU A 21 -10.96 -4.61 -5.98
N ILE A 22 -10.61 -4.08 -4.81
CA ILE A 22 -10.82 -2.67 -4.46
C ILE A 22 -9.46 -1.98 -4.56
N TYR A 23 -9.39 -0.82 -5.22
CA TYR A 23 -8.19 0.01 -5.29
C TYR A 23 -8.62 1.49 -5.34
N ASN A 24 -7.70 2.45 -5.21
CA ASN A 24 -8.02 3.88 -5.32
C ASN A 24 -7.29 4.57 -6.47
N ASP A 25 -7.82 5.71 -6.92
CA ASP A 25 -7.05 6.76 -7.57
C ASP A 25 -6.82 7.88 -6.55
N GLY A 26 -5.65 7.88 -5.95
CA GLY A 26 -5.33 8.69 -4.78
C GLY A 26 -5.39 10.19 -5.05
N ILE A 27 -5.06 10.61 -6.28
CA ILE A 27 -5.09 12.03 -6.69
C ILE A 27 -6.52 12.47 -7.03
N ARG A 28 -7.31 11.59 -7.66
CA ARG A 28 -8.69 11.93 -8.03
C ARG A 28 -9.68 11.82 -6.86
N GLY A 29 -9.27 11.20 -5.76
CA GLY A 29 -10.14 10.94 -4.62
C GLY A 29 -11.22 9.92 -4.98
N GLU A 30 -10.86 8.88 -5.73
CA GLU A 30 -11.81 7.85 -6.19
C GLU A 30 -11.47 6.49 -5.60
N ILE A 31 -12.47 5.79 -5.06
CA ILE A 31 -12.40 4.38 -4.69
C ILE A 31 -13.08 3.58 -5.80
N LEU A 32 -12.39 2.55 -6.29
CA LEU A 32 -12.81 1.77 -7.44
C LEU A 32 -12.93 0.31 -7.05
N ARG A 33 -13.98 -0.35 -7.56
CA ARG A 33 -14.14 -1.81 -7.47
C ARG A 33 -14.02 -2.42 -8.86
N PHE A 34 -12.98 -3.21 -9.09
CA PHE A 34 -12.72 -3.90 -10.33
C PHE A 34 -13.20 -5.36 -10.25
N ASP A 35 -14.06 -5.74 -11.18
CA ASP A 35 -14.49 -7.12 -11.36
C ASP A 35 -13.57 -7.80 -12.40
N PRO A 36 -12.78 -8.81 -12.00
CA PRO A 36 -11.93 -9.54 -12.94
C PRO A 36 -12.69 -10.39 -13.96
N GLN A 37 -13.97 -10.72 -13.73
CA GLN A 37 -14.78 -11.48 -14.67
C GLN A 37 -15.21 -10.60 -15.85
N SER A 38 -15.77 -9.42 -15.58
CA SER A 38 -16.13 -8.45 -16.63
C SER A 38 -14.92 -7.65 -17.15
N LYS A 39 -13.83 -7.60 -16.37
CA LYS A 39 -12.61 -6.79 -16.60
C LYS A 39 -12.89 -5.29 -16.62
N THR A 40 -13.82 -4.84 -15.79
CA THR A 40 -14.23 -3.43 -15.71
C THR A 40 -14.38 -2.99 -14.26
N GLU A 41 -14.24 -1.70 -14.00
CA GLU A 41 -14.65 -1.10 -12.74
C GLU A 41 -16.19 -1.06 -12.65
N THR A 42 -16.78 -1.80 -11.72
CA THR A 42 -18.23 -1.93 -11.53
C THR A 42 -18.80 -0.89 -10.58
N GLU A 43 -17.95 -0.24 -9.78
CA GLU A 43 -18.32 0.82 -8.85
C GLU A 43 -17.19 1.84 -8.76
N ILE A 44 -17.53 3.13 -8.78
CA ILE A 44 -16.60 4.25 -8.57
C ILE A 44 -17.26 5.21 -7.57
N ILE A 45 -16.53 5.53 -6.52
CA ILE A 45 -17.01 6.35 -5.40
C ILE A 45 -16.03 7.49 -5.23
N ARG A 46 -16.54 8.72 -5.34
CA ARG A 46 -15.71 9.91 -5.15
C ARG A 46 -15.85 10.43 -3.72
N VAL A 47 -14.72 10.81 -3.13
CA VAL A 47 -14.62 11.48 -1.83
C VAL A 47 -13.96 12.85 -1.98
N ASP A 48 -14.06 13.68 -0.95
CA ASP A 48 -13.61 15.07 -0.96
C ASP A 48 -12.17 15.21 -0.42
N GLY A 49 -11.22 14.47 -0.99
CA GLY A 49 -9.81 14.53 -0.60
C GLY A 49 -8.94 13.51 -1.29
N GLU A 50 -7.61 13.69 -1.20
CA GLU A 50 -6.67 12.68 -1.65
C GLU A 50 -6.74 11.43 -0.75
N ILE A 51 -6.73 10.26 -1.38
CA ILE A 51 -6.76 8.97 -0.68
C ILE A 51 -5.34 8.43 -0.61
N GLY A 52 -4.90 8.07 0.59
CA GLY A 52 -3.67 7.30 0.78
C GLY A 52 -3.93 5.80 0.65
N ASN A 53 -4.98 5.30 1.30
CA ASN A 53 -5.34 3.89 1.30
C ASN A 53 -6.78 3.64 1.77
N MET A 54 -7.27 2.41 1.58
CA MET A 54 -8.58 1.95 2.04
C MET A 54 -8.59 0.44 2.28
N ILE A 55 -9.33 0.02 3.30
CA ILE A 55 -9.41 -1.38 3.73
C ILE A 55 -10.85 -1.71 4.14
N PRO A 56 -11.45 -2.80 3.64
CA PRO A 56 -12.75 -3.26 4.10
C PRO A 56 -12.78 -3.53 5.61
N TYR A 57 -13.93 -3.31 6.23
CA TYR A 57 -14.18 -3.75 7.59
C TYR A 57 -14.40 -5.27 7.62
N VAL A 58 -13.92 -5.92 8.69
CA VAL A 58 -14.06 -7.37 8.90
C VAL A 58 -15.53 -7.77 8.87
N GLU A 59 -16.41 -7.00 9.51
CA GLU A 59 -17.83 -7.33 9.61
C GLU A 59 -18.61 -7.12 8.30
N ASP A 60 -18.13 -6.24 7.41
CA ASP A 60 -18.91 -5.76 6.26
C ASP A 60 -18.04 -5.11 5.18
N ASN A 61 -18.00 -5.67 3.96
CA ASN A 61 -17.21 -5.13 2.84
C ASN A 61 -17.86 -3.93 2.13
N ARG A 62 -19.08 -3.54 2.55
CA ARG A 62 -19.71 -2.27 2.17
C ARG A 62 -19.32 -1.13 3.13
N LYS A 63 -18.55 -1.42 4.18
CA LYS A 63 -17.91 -0.41 5.04
C LYS A 63 -16.41 -0.45 4.81
N LEU A 64 -15.83 0.70 4.51
CA LEU A 64 -14.39 0.86 4.32
C LEU A 64 -13.81 1.75 5.40
N MET A 65 -12.65 1.38 5.93
CA MET A 65 -11.73 2.33 6.51
C MET A 65 -11.02 3.03 5.35
N VAL A 66 -10.98 4.36 5.35
CA VAL A 66 -10.33 5.17 4.31
C VAL A 66 -9.37 6.15 4.98
N CYS A 67 -8.11 6.11 4.57
CA CYS A 67 -7.12 7.14 4.88
C CYS A 67 -7.26 8.25 3.85
N MET A 68 -7.85 9.39 4.25
CA MET A 68 -8.10 10.54 3.37
C MET A 68 -7.48 11.78 3.99
N GLU A 69 -6.61 12.46 3.23
CA GLU A 69 -5.74 13.53 3.75
C GLU A 69 -5.04 13.06 5.05
N ASN A 70 -5.18 13.73 6.18
CA ASN A 70 -4.63 13.32 7.48
C ASN A 70 -5.60 12.50 8.35
N GLY A 71 -6.80 12.20 7.85
CA GLY A 71 -7.87 11.56 8.61
C GLY A 71 -8.05 10.08 8.29
N VAL A 72 -8.43 9.31 9.31
CA VAL A 72 -8.92 7.93 9.21
C VAL A 72 -10.44 7.99 9.29
N TYR A 73 -11.12 7.61 8.21
CA TYR A 73 -12.57 7.67 8.09
C TYR A 73 -13.18 6.29 8.02
N LYS A 74 -14.40 6.15 8.52
CA LYS A 74 -15.33 5.10 8.13
C LYS A 74 -16.18 5.63 6.98
N LEU A 75 -16.21 4.92 5.87
CA LEU A 75 -17.06 5.20 4.72
C LEU A 75 -18.04 4.05 4.51
N ASP A 76 -19.33 4.36 4.46
CA ASP A 76 -20.37 3.43 4.02
C ASP A 76 -20.58 3.60 2.51
N LEU A 77 -20.40 2.54 1.74
CA LEU A 77 -20.48 2.60 0.28
C LEU A 77 -21.92 2.66 -0.23
N ASP A 78 -22.92 2.31 0.57
CA ASP A 78 -24.31 2.33 0.15
C ASP A 78 -24.96 3.69 0.43
N THR A 79 -24.66 4.28 1.61
CA THR A 79 -25.21 5.59 2.01
C THR A 79 -24.33 6.78 1.64
N ARG A 80 -23.04 6.53 1.34
CA ARG A 80 -21.98 7.55 1.16
C ARG A 80 -21.64 8.33 2.44
N GLU A 81 -22.13 7.88 3.59
CA GLU A 81 -21.82 8.51 4.87
C GLU A 81 -20.34 8.34 5.22
N GLN A 82 -19.72 9.44 5.65
CA GLN A 82 -18.32 9.48 6.08
C GLN A 82 -18.26 9.91 7.55
N THR A 83 -17.63 9.10 8.38
CA THR A 83 -17.40 9.40 9.81
C THR A 83 -15.90 9.47 10.07
N LEU A 84 -15.40 10.62 10.53
CA LEU A 84 -14.03 10.75 11.01
C LEU A 84 -13.85 9.93 12.30
N LEU A 85 -12.87 9.03 12.31
CA LEU A 85 -12.54 8.20 13.48
C LEU A 85 -11.34 8.76 14.24
N ALA A 86 -10.33 9.22 13.52
CA ALA A 86 -9.12 9.82 14.09
C ALA A 86 -8.35 10.63 13.06
N GLU A 87 -7.40 11.43 13.53
CA GLU A 87 -6.41 12.10 12.69
C GLU A 87 -5.02 11.53 13.00
N MET A 88 -4.23 11.25 11.95
CA MET A 88 -2.81 10.90 12.05
C MET A 88 -1.99 12.15 11.70
N LEU A 89 -2.01 13.12 12.62
CA LEU A 89 -1.35 14.41 12.45
C LEU A 89 -0.28 14.59 13.52
N ASP A 90 0.89 15.08 13.09
CA ASP A 90 1.90 15.64 13.98
C ASP A 90 1.68 17.15 14.06
N PRO A 91 1.23 17.70 15.20
CA PRO A 91 0.93 19.12 15.34
C PRO A 91 2.20 19.99 15.24
N ASP A 92 3.38 19.41 15.48
CA ASP A 92 4.66 20.10 15.42
C ASP A 92 5.35 19.92 14.05
N SER A 93 4.71 19.23 13.09
CA SER A 93 5.30 19.05 11.76
C SER A 93 5.48 20.39 11.05
N PRO A 94 6.66 20.65 10.47
CA PRO A 94 6.94 21.90 9.75
C PRO A 94 6.20 21.99 8.40
N VAL A 95 5.55 20.91 7.97
CA VAL A 95 4.85 20.80 6.69
C VAL A 95 3.46 20.25 6.89
N ARG A 96 2.54 20.56 5.98
CA ARG A 96 1.26 19.84 5.92
C ARG A 96 1.50 18.43 5.42
N THR A 97 0.99 17.45 6.15
CA THR A 97 1.12 16.03 5.82
C THR A 97 -0.22 15.42 5.44
N ARG A 98 -0.17 14.30 4.73
CA ARG A 98 -1.29 13.38 4.51
C ARG A 98 -0.85 11.96 4.78
N ILE A 99 -1.79 11.08 5.09
CA ILE A 99 -1.57 9.64 5.14
C ILE A 99 -1.30 9.16 3.70
N ASN A 100 -0.31 8.26 3.56
CA ASN A 100 -0.01 7.61 2.29
C ASN A 100 -0.46 6.13 2.35
N ASP A 101 0.44 5.16 2.22
CA ASP A 101 0.04 3.76 2.28
C ASP A 101 -0.35 3.32 3.71
N GLY A 102 -1.12 2.24 3.77
CA GLY A 102 -1.44 1.56 5.01
C GLY A 102 -1.80 0.09 4.82
N LYS A 103 -1.85 -0.67 5.92
CA LYS A 103 -2.29 -2.06 5.91
C LYS A 103 -2.75 -2.50 7.28
N CYS A 104 -3.66 -3.46 7.32
CA CYS A 104 -4.00 -4.12 8.57
C CYS A 104 -3.03 -5.24 8.89
N ASP A 105 -2.65 -5.35 10.16
CA ASP A 105 -1.99 -6.53 10.69
C ASP A 105 -3.00 -7.65 11.02
N ALA A 106 -2.52 -8.78 11.53
CA ALA A 106 -3.35 -9.95 11.86
C ALA A 106 -4.42 -9.71 12.95
N LYS A 107 -4.37 -8.60 13.69
CA LYS A 107 -5.40 -8.20 14.66
C LYS A 107 -6.36 -7.15 14.09
N GLY A 108 -6.24 -6.82 12.80
CA GLY A 108 -7.07 -5.84 12.11
C GLY A 108 -6.78 -4.39 12.51
N ARG A 109 -5.58 -4.12 13.04
CA ARG A 109 -5.14 -2.75 13.38
C ARG A 109 -4.62 -2.05 12.13
N LEU A 110 -5.04 -0.82 11.89
CA LEU A 110 -4.52 -0.03 10.78
C LEU A 110 -3.11 0.45 11.12
N TRP A 111 -2.13 0.07 10.30
CA TRP A 111 -0.81 0.67 10.26
C TRP A 111 -0.72 1.57 9.06
N ALA A 112 -0.34 2.83 9.26
CA ALA A 112 -0.21 3.79 8.17
C ALA A 112 0.78 4.88 8.56
N GLY A 113 1.46 5.45 7.58
CA GLY A 113 2.36 6.57 7.81
C GLY A 113 2.04 7.74 6.90
N THR A 114 2.63 8.88 7.27
CA THR A 114 2.38 10.13 6.59
C THR A 114 3.46 10.44 5.56
N MET A 115 3.14 11.38 4.68
CA MET A 115 4.07 12.05 3.77
C MET A 115 3.71 13.53 3.67
N PRO A 116 4.60 14.42 3.19
CA PRO A 116 4.23 15.80 2.94
C PRO A 116 3.18 15.86 1.83
N ARG A 117 2.15 16.68 2.00
CA ARG A 117 1.09 16.88 1.00
C ARG A 117 1.64 17.44 -0.31
N LEU A 118 2.61 18.34 -0.21
CA LEU A 118 3.37 18.83 -1.36
C LEU A 118 4.73 18.16 -1.38
N PHE A 119 4.82 17.06 -2.11
CA PHE A 119 6.05 16.30 -2.20
C PHE A 119 7.11 17.02 -3.04
N HIS A 120 8.18 17.43 -2.38
CA HIS A 120 9.45 17.80 -2.98
C HIS A 120 10.51 17.02 -2.20
N ASN A 121 11.45 16.35 -2.88
CA ASN A 121 12.43 15.44 -2.26
C ASN A 121 13.15 16.03 -1.03
N GLU A 122 13.38 17.34 -1.00
CA GLU A 122 14.04 18.06 0.09
C GLU A 122 13.17 18.22 1.34
N ASN A 123 11.84 18.35 1.16
CA ASN A 123 10.88 18.57 2.25
C ASN A 123 10.30 17.28 2.82
N ALA A 124 10.69 16.12 2.29
CA ALA A 124 10.17 14.84 2.75
C ALA A 124 10.97 14.24 3.91
N ARG A 125 12.25 14.56 4.05
CA ARG A 125 13.16 13.81 4.92
C ARG A 125 12.90 14.07 6.41
N GLY A 126 12.51 13.02 7.13
CA GLY A 126 12.45 13.02 8.60
C GLY A 126 11.38 13.92 9.22
N VAL A 127 10.39 14.37 8.44
CA VAL A 127 9.30 15.26 8.91
C VAL A 127 7.93 14.56 9.01
N ASN A 128 7.93 13.23 8.80
CA ASN A 128 6.73 12.40 8.81
C ASN A 128 6.83 11.29 9.84
N ASN A 129 5.70 10.65 10.12
CA ASN A 129 5.58 9.69 11.19
C ASN A 129 4.78 8.46 10.74
N PHE A 130 5.10 7.31 11.33
CA PHE A 130 4.40 6.05 11.14
C PHE A 130 3.58 5.72 12.39
N TYR A 131 2.31 5.40 12.20
CA TYR A 131 1.32 5.24 13.25
C TYR A 131 0.62 3.88 13.17
N CYS A 132 0.01 3.51 14.29
CA CYS A 132 -0.98 2.45 14.37
C CYS A 132 -2.28 3.02 14.94
N TYR A 133 -3.41 2.77 14.28
CA TYR A 133 -4.74 3.06 14.78
C TYR A 133 -5.46 1.73 15.13
N SER A 134 -5.99 1.66 16.34
CA SER A 134 -6.84 0.55 16.78
C SER A 134 -7.74 1.00 17.92
N LYS A 135 -9.01 0.59 17.88
CA LYS A 135 -10.02 0.81 18.93
C LYS A 135 -10.10 2.27 19.37
N GLY A 136 -10.15 3.20 18.41
CA GLY A 136 -10.26 4.64 18.67
C GLY A 136 -8.97 5.32 19.12
N LYS A 137 -7.82 4.62 19.12
CA LYS A 137 -6.54 5.17 19.57
C LYS A 137 -5.51 5.17 18.45
N VAL A 138 -4.95 6.34 18.15
CA VAL A 138 -3.74 6.50 17.33
C VAL A 138 -2.52 6.41 18.25
N THR A 139 -1.54 5.60 17.86
CA THR A 139 -0.26 5.44 18.56
C THR A 139 0.87 5.68 17.57
N LEU A 140 1.76 6.62 17.88
CA LEU A 140 3.01 6.81 17.15
C LEU A 140 3.91 5.59 17.33
N LYS A 141 4.35 4.98 16.23
CA LYS A 141 5.19 3.78 16.23
C LYS A 141 6.61 4.05 15.78
N MET A 142 6.80 4.96 14.83
CA MET A 142 8.14 5.40 14.42
C MET A 142 8.10 6.86 13.95
N PRO A 143 8.84 7.76 14.61
CA PRO A 143 8.95 9.13 14.17
C PRO A 143 10.00 9.30 13.06
N GLN A 144 10.01 10.47 12.43
CA GLN A 144 11.06 10.89 11.49
C GLN A 144 11.27 9.92 10.31
N ILE A 145 10.17 9.39 9.79
CA ILE A 145 10.15 8.77 8.46
C ILE A 145 10.07 9.86 7.39
N SER A 146 10.24 9.46 6.12
CA SER A 146 10.20 10.42 5.02
C SER A 146 9.00 10.29 4.10
N LEU A 147 8.81 9.13 3.45
CA LEU A 147 7.68 8.83 2.60
C LEU A 147 7.20 7.41 2.91
N SER A 148 6.14 7.32 3.71
CA SER A 148 5.57 6.04 4.12
C SER A 148 4.99 5.26 2.96
N ASN A 149 5.38 4.00 2.84
CA ASN A 149 4.86 3.12 1.80
C ASN A 149 4.70 1.68 2.30
N GLY A 150 4.82 0.70 1.40
CA GLY A 150 4.51 -0.70 1.60
C GLY A 150 4.79 -1.25 2.99
N ILE A 151 3.84 -2.04 3.49
CA ILE A 151 3.90 -2.74 4.77
C ILE A 151 3.59 -4.22 4.56
N ALA A 152 4.32 -5.13 5.21
CA ALA A 152 4.01 -6.55 5.23
C ALA A 152 4.46 -7.22 6.54
N TRP A 153 3.85 -8.36 6.86
CA TRP A 153 4.23 -9.18 8.00
C TRP A 153 4.45 -10.63 7.58
N THR A 154 5.39 -11.31 8.22
CA THR A 154 5.57 -12.77 8.05
C THR A 154 4.35 -13.54 8.57
N SER A 155 4.16 -14.76 8.07
CA SER A 155 3.05 -15.64 8.46
C SER A 155 2.97 -15.93 9.97
N ASP A 156 4.11 -15.96 10.64
CA ASP A 156 4.21 -16.18 12.09
C ASP A 156 3.91 -14.92 12.92
N ASN A 157 3.68 -13.77 12.28
CA ASN A 157 3.47 -12.46 12.89
C ASN A 157 4.60 -12.02 13.83
N ARG A 158 5.85 -12.39 13.52
CA ARG A 158 7.02 -12.00 14.32
C ARG A 158 7.91 -10.97 13.65
N THR A 159 7.70 -10.73 12.36
CA THR A 159 8.52 -9.80 11.57
C THR A 159 7.62 -8.86 10.78
N MET A 160 7.94 -7.56 10.82
CA MET A 160 7.30 -6.54 9.98
C MET A 160 8.33 -5.95 9.02
N PHE A 161 7.95 -5.80 7.76
CA PHE A 161 8.69 -5.07 6.72
C PHE A 161 7.97 -3.77 6.40
N TYR A 162 8.75 -2.72 6.13
CA TYR A 162 8.23 -1.37 5.90
C TYR A 162 9.10 -0.61 4.90
N ASN A 163 8.49 0.01 3.90
CA ASN A 163 9.17 0.88 2.93
C ASN A 163 9.13 2.35 3.38
N ASP A 164 10.31 2.96 3.46
CA ASP A 164 10.47 4.42 3.44
C ASP A 164 11.10 4.80 2.09
N SER A 165 10.27 5.23 1.14
CA SER A 165 10.67 5.35 -0.27
C SER A 165 11.75 6.39 -0.52
N VAL A 166 11.98 7.32 0.39
CA VAL A 166 13.00 8.37 0.24
C VAL A 166 13.84 8.40 1.53
N PRO A 167 15.02 7.78 1.56
CA PRO A 167 15.97 7.67 0.44
C PRO A 167 15.88 6.39 -0.39
N GLY A 168 14.90 5.51 -0.15
CA GLY A 168 14.77 4.22 -0.84
C GLY A 168 15.25 3.09 0.05
N THR A 169 14.68 2.98 1.24
CA THR A 169 15.09 2.00 2.24
C THR A 169 13.90 1.17 2.69
N THR A 170 14.05 -0.14 2.59
CA THR A 170 13.15 -1.08 3.27
C THR A 170 13.74 -1.44 4.62
N TYR A 171 12.95 -1.24 5.67
CA TYR A 171 13.28 -1.64 7.03
C TYR A 171 12.58 -2.95 7.38
N VAL A 172 13.18 -3.66 8.34
CA VAL A 172 12.56 -4.81 9.00
C VAL A 172 12.65 -4.65 10.52
N PHE A 173 11.64 -5.16 11.21
CA PHE A 173 11.47 -5.05 12.65
C PHE A 173 11.06 -6.40 13.23
N ASP A 174 11.43 -6.63 14.48
CA ASP A 174 10.75 -7.64 15.28
C ASP A 174 9.38 -7.09 15.67
N PHE A 175 8.34 -7.90 15.53
CA PHE A 175 6.94 -7.53 15.72
C PHE A 175 6.29 -8.40 16.79
N ASP A 176 5.59 -7.75 17.72
CA ASP A 176 4.71 -8.42 18.69
C ASP A 176 3.26 -8.26 18.23
N VAL A 177 2.62 -9.36 17.82
CA VAL A 177 1.24 -9.31 17.33
C VAL A 177 0.23 -8.96 18.42
N ASP A 178 0.49 -9.30 19.67
CA ASP A 178 -0.46 -9.10 20.76
C ASP A 178 -0.45 -7.66 21.26
N THR A 179 0.74 -7.05 21.41
CA THR A 179 0.84 -5.63 21.81
C THR A 179 0.82 -4.67 20.62
N GLY A 180 1.28 -5.14 19.46
CA GLY A 180 1.49 -4.32 18.26
C GLY A 180 2.75 -3.50 18.34
N ASP A 181 3.72 -3.89 19.16
CA ASP A 181 4.99 -3.19 19.25
C ASP A 181 5.96 -3.68 18.19
N ILE A 182 6.81 -2.75 17.76
CA ILE A 182 7.91 -3.01 16.83
C ILE A 182 9.22 -2.67 17.55
N SER A 183 10.25 -3.46 17.30
CA SER A 183 11.58 -3.27 17.89
C SER A 183 12.67 -3.72 16.94
N ASN A 184 13.94 -3.47 17.31
CA ASN A 184 15.11 -3.92 16.56
C ASN A 184 15.10 -3.53 15.07
N ARG A 185 14.74 -2.26 14.80
CA ARG A 185 14.78 -1.67 13.45
C ARG A 185 16.14 -1.92 12.81
N ARG A 186 16.14 -2.58 11.66
CA ARG A 186 17.33 -2.85 10.85
C ARG A 186 17.03 -2.58 9.37
N VAL A 187 18.03 -2.11 8.64
CA VAL A 187 17.92 -1.97 7.18
C VAL A 187 17.85 -3.38 6.59
N PHE A 188 16.80 -3.64 5.82
CA PHE A 188 16.64 -4.88 5.07
C PHE A 188 17.18 -4.72 3.65
N ILE A 189 16.75 -3.69 2.93
CA ILE A 189 17.25 -3.32 1.61
C ILE A 189 17.52 -1.83 1.57
N ASP A 190 18.65 -1.46 0.98
CA ASP A 190 18.97 -0.10 0.54
C ASP A 190 18.99 -0.09 -0.99
N PHE A 191 18.06 0.66 -1.60
CA PHE A 191 17.91 0.73 -3.05
C PHE A 191 19.07 1.45 -3.74
N SER A 192 20.00 2.08 -3.01
CA SER A 192 21.23 2.63 -3.60
C SER A 192 22.34 1.59 -3.78
N MET A 193 22.19 0.39 -3.22
CA MET A 193 23.21 -0.66 -3.23
C MET A 193 23.19 -1.50 -4.51
N PRO A 194 24.33 -2.14 -4.87
CA PRO A 194 24.41 -2.99 -6.06
C PRO A 194 23.35 -4.09 -6.09
N GLY A 195 22.67 -4.20 -7.24
CA GLY A 195 21.55 -5.10 -7.47
C GLY A 195 20.18 -4.41 -7.38
N TYR A 196 20.07 -3.25 -6.73
CA TYR A 196 18.81 -2.52 -6.54
C TYR A 196 18.82 -1.11 -7.13
N GLU A 197 19.99 -0.54 -7.44
CA GLU A 197 20.22 0.85 -7.85
C GLU A 197 19.49 1.28 -9.13
N HIS A 198 19.01 0.33 -9.92
CA HIS A 198 18.29 0.57 -11.16
C HIS A 198 16.77 0.46 -11.01
N LEU A 199 16.26 0.07 -9.83
CA LEU A 199 14.85 -0.24 -9.60
C LEU A 199 14.00 0.97 -9.19
N GLY A 200 14.53 2.19 -9.24
CA GLY A 200 13.82 3.37 -8.78
C GLY A 200 13.61 3.33 -7.26
N LEU A 201 12.38 3.56 -6.79
CA LEU A 201 12.05 3.61 -5.37
C LEU A 201 11.13 2.45 -4.94
N PRO A 202 11.31 1.90 -3.72
CA PRO A 202 10.39 0.92 -3.17
C PRO A 202 9.05 1.57 -2.82
N ASP A 203 7.95 1.03 -3.31
CA ASP A 203 6.61 1.61 -3.13
C ASP A 203 5.71 0.67 -2.30
N GLY A 204 4.50 0.31 -2.74
CA GLY A 204 3.68 -0.70 -2.09
C GLY A 204 4.30 -2.11 -2.12
N MET A 205 3.98 -2.92 -1.11
CA MET A 205 4.46 -4.31 -1.01
C MET A 205 3.38 -5.27 -0.53
N THR A 206 3.56 -6.57 -0.77
CA THR A 206 2.81 -7.67 -0.16
C THR A 206 3.72 -8.86 0.11
N ILE A 207 3.19 -9.95 0.67
CA ILE A 207 3.95 -11.16 0.99
C ILE A 207 3.19 -12.41 0.51
N ASP A 208 3.92 -13.40 0.03
CA ASP A 208 3.34 -14.67 -0.43
C ASP A 208 3.26 -15.75 0.67
N VAL A 209 2.70 -16.92 0.33
CA VAL A 209 2.56 -18.06 1.27
C VAL A 209 3.89 -18.65 1.73
N ASN A 210 4.99 -18.36 1.04
CA ASN A 210 6.34 -18.80 1.38
C ASN A 210 7.14 -17.70 2.10
N ASP A 211 6.45 -16.67 2.58
CA ASP A 211 7.00 -15.48 3.21
C ASP A 211 8.01 -14.72 2.33
N LYS A 212 7.90 -14.80 0.99
CA LYS A 212 8.68 -13.95 0.09
C LYS A 212 7.96 -12.64 -0.15
N ILE A 213 8.73 -11.56 -0.17
CA ILE A 213 8.21 -10.19 -0.27
C ILE A 213 8.06 -9.84 -1.75
N TRP A 214 6.90 -9.29 -2.12
CA TRP A 214 6.63 -8.75 -3.44
C TRP A 214 6.52 -7.24 -3.34
N MET A 215 7.33 -6.50 -4.09
CA MET A 215 7.46 -5.05 -3.93
C MET A 215 7.39 -4.33 -5.26
N ALA A 216 6.59 -3.28 -5.34
CA ALA A 216 6.53 -2.40 -6.48
C ALA A 216 7.76 -1.47 -6.53
N CYS A 217 8.30 -1.30 -7.73
CA CYS A 217 9.48 -0.51 -8.02
C CYS A 217 9.09 0.74 -8.82
N PHE A 218 8.75 1.81 -8.10
CA PHE A 218 8.28 3.06 -8.69
C PHE A 218 9.39 3.71 -9.54
N GLY A 219 9.12 3.83 -10.85
CA GLY A 219 10.06 4.39 -11.82
C GLY A 219 10.81 3.36 -12.67
N ASP A 220 10.77 2.07 -12.32
CA ASP A 220 11.33 0.97 -13.13
C ASP A 220 10.27 0.18 -13.92
N GLY A 221 9.03 0.15 -13.42
CA GLY A 221 7.94 -0.60 -14.07
C GLY A 221 8.00 -2.09 -13.79
N SER A 222 8.24 -2.44 -12.52
CA SER A 222 8.36 -3.84 -12.11
C SER A 222 7.83 -4.10 -10.71
N ILE A 223 7.50 -5.38 -10.48
CA ILE A 223 7.39 -5.95 -9.15
C ILE A 223 8.55 -6.93 -8.96
N ILE A 224 9.32 -6.78 -7.89
CA ILE A 224 10.35 -7.74 -7.50
C ILE A 224 9.85 -8.71 -6.43
N GLN A 225 10.25 -9.97 -6.52
CA GLN A 225 10.11 -10.94 -5.43
C GLN A 225 11.45 -11.06 -4.72
N VAL A 226 11.47 -10.86 -3.41
CA VAL A 226 12.69 -10.84 -2.59
C VAL A 226 12.62 -11.90 -1.50
N ASP A 227 13.74 -12.58 -1.30
CA ASP A 227 13.95 -13.46 -0.16
C ASP A 227 14.30 -12.68 1.12
N PRO A 228 13.47 -12.72 2.19
CA PRO A 228 13.74 -12.00 3.42
C PRO A 228 15.00 -12.50 4.17
N GLU A 229 15.44 -13.73 3.93
CA GLU A 229 16.61 -14.30 4.60
C GLU A 229 17.93 -13.81 4.01
N THR A 230 17.97 -13.63 2.68
CA THR A 230 19.20 -13.30 1.95
C THR A 230 19.20 -11.90 1.34
N ALA A 231 18.06 -11.20 1.38
CA ALA A 231 17.82 -9.94 0.69
C ALA A 231 18.12 -10.01 -0.83
N LYS A 232 18.04 -11.20 -1.44
CA LYS A 232 18.23 -11.38 -2.87
C LYS A 232 16.92 -11.30 -3.62
N ILE A 233 16.96 -10.69 -4.79
CA ILE A 233 15.87 -10.74 -5.76
C ILE A 233 15.81 -12.17 -6.32
N LEU A 234 14.67 -12.83 -6.13
CA LEU A 234 14.37 -14.17 -6.63
C LEU A 234 13.73 -14.11 -8.02
N ASN A 235 12.90 -13.10 -8.26
CA ASN A 235 12.16 -12.93 -9.51
C ASN A 235 11.87 -11.44 -9.76
N THR A 236 11.63 -11.09 -11.02
CA THR A 236 11.22 -9.75 -11.44
C THR A 236 10.11 -9.87 -12.48
N VAL A 237 8.95 -9.30 -12.16
CA VAL A 237 7.82 -9.19 -13.07
C VAL A 237 7.87 -7.81 -13.71
N LYS A 238 8.11 -7.75 -15.02
CA LYS A 238 8.04 -6.50 -15.77
C LYS A 238 6.59 -6.18 -16.14
N VAL A 239 6.20 -4.94 -15.93
CA VAL A 239 4.86 -4.41 -16.18
C VAL A 239 4.97 -3.31 -17.24
N PRO A 240 4.08 -3.23 -18.24
CA PRO A 240 4.18 -2.23 -19.31
C PRO A 240 3.63 -0.86 -18.87
N ALA A 241 4.13 -0.38 -17.72
CA ALA A 241 3.91 0.92 -17.13
C ALA A 241 5.20 1.28 -16.36
N LYS A 242 5.67 2.53 -16.44
CA LYS A 242 6.90 2.97 -15.79
C LYS A 242 6.75 3.11 -14.27
N TYR A 243 5.58 3.53 -13.82
CA TYR A 243 5.33 3.88 -12.43
C TYR A 243 4.38 2.86 -11.79
N THR A 244 4.86 1.64 -11.56
CA THR A 244 4.17 0.65 -10.71
C THR A 244 4.19 1.12 -9.26
N THR A 245 3.04 1.12 -8.61
CA THR A 245 2.82 1.77 -7.31
C THR A 245 2.62 0.75 -6.20
N SER A 246 1.78 -0.26 -6.39
CA SER A 246 1.51 -1.25 -5.34
C SER A 246 1.05 -2.58 -5.94
N CYS A 247 0.95 -3.60 -5.08
CA CYS A 247 0.49 -4.92 -5.50
C CYS A 247 -0.19 -5.71 -4.37
N CYS A 248 -1.13 -6.58 -4.74
CA CYS A 248 -1.71 -7.57 -3.83
C CYS A 248 -2.05 -8.85 -4.58
N PHE A 249 -2.09 -9.98 -3.87
CA PHE A 249 -2.60 -11.22 -4.43
C PHE A 249 -4.12 -11.32 -4.29
N GLY A 250 -4.74 -11.90 -5.30
CA GLY A 250 -6.18 -12.14 -5.35
C GLY A 250 -6.53 -13.26 -6.33
N GLY A 251 -7.78 -13.27 -6.78
CA GLY A 251 -8.37 -14.43 -7.43
C GLY A 251 -8.77 -15.51 -6.43
N LYS A 252 -9.53 -16.50 -6.90
CA LYS A 252 -10.11 -17.56 -6.06
C LYS A 252 -9.07 -18.31 -5.22
N ASN A 253 -7.87 -18.48 -5.73
CA ASN A 253 -6.80 -19.22 -5.06
C ASN A 253 -5.64 -18.31 -4.60
N TYR A 254 -5.80 -16.99 -4.64
CA TYR A 254 -4.72 -16.03 -4.40
C TYR A 254 -3.50 -16.23 -5.34
N ASP A 255 -3.70 -16.73 -6.55
CA ASP A 255 -2.68 -17.02 -7.57
C ASP A 255 -2.58 -15.95 -8.68
N VAL A 256 -3.29 -14.83 -8.51
CA VAL A 256 -3.23 -13.66 -9.39
C VAL A 256 -2.62 -12.50 -8.61
N LEU A 257 -1.51 -11.95 -9.08
CA LEU A 257 -0.95 -10.72 -8.54
C LEU A 257 -1.55 -9.52 -9.29
N TYR A 258 -2.31 -8.70 -8.57
CA TYR A 258 -2.80 -7.42 -9.07
C TYR A 258 -1.76 -6.34 -8.84
N VAL A 259 -1.52 -5.51 -9.84
CA VAL A 259 -0.51 -4.43 -9.80
C VAL A 259 -1.14 -3.12 -10.23
N THR A 260 -1.09 -2.12 -9.37
CA THR A 260 -1.50 -0.75 -9.68
C THR A 260 -0.33 0.04 -10.26
N SER A 261 -0.66 1.11 -11.00
CA SER A 261 0.34 2.03 -11.55
C SER A 261 -0.21 3.45 -11.63
N ALA A 262 0.68 4.40 -11.93
CA ALA A 262 0.39 5.83 -12.00
C ALA A 262 0.65 6.43 -13.39
N SER A 263 -0.09 7.48 -13.73
CA SER A 263 0.16 8.32 -14.91
C SER A 263 0.40 9.79 -14.61
N PHE A 264 0.37 10.22 -13.34
CA PHE A 264 0.52 11.64 -12.97
C PHE A 264 1.93 12.21 -13.21
N MET A 265 2.94 11.33 -13.34
CA MET A 265 4.32 11.75 -13.58
C MET A 265 4.50 12.31 -14.99
N LYS A 266 5.24 13.42 -15.12
CA LYS A 266 5.39 14.14 -16.40
C LYS A 266 5.94 13.29 -17.56
N ASP A 267 6.75 12.29 -17.24
CA ASP A 267 7.37 11.37 -18.19
C ASP A 267 6.70 9.99 -18.24
N ALA A 268 5.53 9.83 -17.60
CA ALA A 268 4.63 8.69 -17.77
C ALA A 268 3.93 8.78 -19.13
N THR A 269 4.66 8.43 -20.19
CA THR A 269 4.24 8.58 -21.58
C THR A 269 3.83 7.27 -22.26
N GLN A 270 3.92 6.14 -21.54
CA GLN A 270 3.58 4.84 -22.09
C GLN A 270 2.06 4.65 -22.19
N PRO A 271 1.56 3.92 -23.21
CA PRO A 271 0.14 3.59 -23.32
C PRO A 271 -0.43 2.83 -22.12
N GLY A 272 0.41 2.13 -21.35
CA GLY A 272 0.00 1.38 -20.16
C GLY A 272 0.12 2.13 -18.82
N ASP A 273 0.74 3.31 -18.79
CA ASP A 273 0.87 4.06 -17.54
C ASP A 273 -0.50 4.36 -16.91
N GLY A 274 -0.64 4.12 -15.61
CA GLY A 274 -1.88 4.31 -14.86
C GLY A 274 -2.90 3.17 -14.96
N LEU A 275 -2.63 2.10 -15.71
CA LEU A 275 -3.54 0.93 -15.78
C LEU A 275 -3.36 -0.01 -14.58
N LEU A 276 -4.40 -0.79 -14.29
CA LEU A 276 -4.35 -1.93 -13.40
C LEU A 276 -3.93 -3.18 -14.18
N TYR A 277 -3.05 -4.00 -13.61
CA TYR A 277 -2.57 -5.24 -14.23
C TYR A 277 -2.93 -6.46 -13.40
N GLN A 278 -3.11 -7.57 -14.10
CA GLN A 278 -3.23 -8.92 -13.53
C GLN A 278 -2.05 -9.73 -14.05
N VAL A 279 -1.29 -10.31 -13.13
CA VAL A 279 -0.17 -11.19 -13.44
C VAL A 279 -0.54 -12.58 -12.93
N THR A 280 -0.46 -13.56 -13.82
CA THR A 280 -0.84 -14.96 -13.56
C THR A 280 0.35 -15.87 -13.81
N GLU A 281 0.18 -17.17 -13.53
CA GLU A 281 1.21 -18.18 -13.80
C GLU A 281 2.55 -17.95 -13.06
N LEU A 282 2.51 -17.23 -11.93
CA LEU A 282 3.70 -16.95 -11.10
C LEU A 282 4.25 -18.19 -10.38
N GLY A 283 3.51 -19.31 -10.37
CA GLY A 283 3.90 -20.53 -9.65
C GLY A 283 3.83 -20.41 -8.12
N VAL A 284 3.30 -19.30 -7.60
CA VAL A 284 3.13 -19.04 -6.17
C VAL A 284 1.74 -18.45 -5.89
N LYS A 285 1.31 -18.53 -4.63
CA LYS A 285 0.07 -17.93 -4.13
C LYS A 285 0.38 -16.89 -3.07
N GLY A 286 -0.43 -15.86 -2.99
CA GLY A 286 -0.46 -14.97 -1.84
C GLY A 286 -1.38 -15.42 -0.74
N LYS A 287 -1.65 -14.48 0.16
CA LYS A 287 -2.54 -14.65 1.31
C LYS A 287 -3.69 -13.66 1.21
N ALA A 288 -4.78 -13.98 1.91
CA ALA A 288 -5.81 -13.00 2.19
C ALA A 288 -5.18 -11.82 2.96
N ALA A 289 -5.45 -10.59 2.50
CA ALA A 289 -5.10 -9.40 3.26
C ALA A 289 -5.99 -9.35 4.52
N PHE A 290 -5.44 -8.85 5.62
CA PHE A 290 -6.25 -8.60 6.80
C PHE A 290 -7.17 -7.40 6.57
N GLU A 291 -8.36 -7.50 7.12
CA GLU A 291 -9.40 -6.48 7.08
C GLU A 291 -9.37 -5.67 8.38
N PHE A 292 -10.00 -4.51 8.36
CA PHE A 292 -9.99 -3.59 9.49
C PHE A 292 -11.01 -3.99 10.57
N ALA A 293 -10.57 -4.04 11.83
CA ALA A 293 -11.38 -4.54 12.95
C ALA A 293 -11.85 -3.45 13.94
N GLY A 294 -11.55 -2.17 13.68
CA GLY A 294 -11.94 -1.03 14.52
C GLY A 294 -10.89 -0.57 15.53
#